data_AF-A0A4S8Q0Z7-F1
#
_entry.id   AF-A0A4S8Q0Z7-F1
#
_cell.length_a   1.000
_cell.length_b   1.000
_cell.length_c   1.000
_cell.angle_alpha   90.00
_cell.angle_beta   90.00
_cell.angle_gamma   90.00
#
_symmetry.space_group_name_H-M   'P 1'
#
loop_
_entity.id
_entity.type
_entity.pdbx_description
1 polymer ?
#
loop_
_entity_poly.entity_id
_entity_poly.type
_entity_poly.pdbx_seq_one_letter_code
_entity_poly.pdbx_strand_id
1 'polypeptide(L)'
;MVPGGSDRHAPCGEALLTAGFLPGCEIWSLCLLFRAVTGASMPGQDEIARQLAESRAALAQATASPEDHQAQPVTAESARGLISVTLGADGRVERIKVEPKGFKEGSDFIAEHVQLAMNDALAQRSKMVGTDEPVPDLGSINESMAAIQDSSLRQFQAMSASITQVMGKLGRRQEVRMFGEEQIAQQLAATRETLSQGPTSAGAQTEPIKTEAADGRIKITLGTDGRFEPIKMTLSALKDGPEALVEQLKLGLNDALDQRTEMIGAPAPVADPEAMNQRLAGLQDASLRQFQDMSASIGEVMSKLNGGR
;
A
#
# COMPACT_ATOMS: atom_id res chain seq x y z
N MET A 1 -54.08 7.02 -6.56
CA MET A 1 -54.37 5.57 -6.50
C MET A 1 -53.47 4.97 -5.43
N VAL A 2 -54.11 4.47 -4.37
CA VAL A 2 -53.62 3.71 -3.19
C VAL A 2 -53.26 2.26 -3.65
N PRO A 3 -52.46 1.40 -2.96
CA PRO A 3 -52.20 1.27 -1.51
C PRO A 3 -50.70 1.19 -1.12
N GLY A 4 -50.27 1.25 0.14
CA GLY A 4 -50.94 0.93 1.40
C GLY A 4 -50.36 -0.38 1.97
N GLY A 5 -49.77 -0.31 3.17
CA GLY A 5 -49.29 -1.48 3.92
C GLY A 5 -47.96 -1.21 4.61
N SER A 6 -47.72 -1.58 5.87
CA SER A 6 -48.60 -2.04 6.93
C SER A 6 -47.75 -2.00 8.20
N ASP A 7 -48.35 -1.54 9.29
CA ASP A 7 -47.85 -1.71 10.64
C ASP A 7 -47.41 -3.15 10.93
N ARG A 8 -46.26 -3.31 11.57
CA ARG A 8 -46.03 -4.40 12.54
C ARG A 8 -45.22 -3.90 13.73
N HIS A 9 -45.98 -3.62 14.78
CA HIS A 9 -45.56 -3.72 16.17
C HIS A 9 -44.83 -5.03 16.48
N ALA A 10 -43.75 -4.92 17.26
CA ALA A 10 -43.35 -5.95 18.21
C ALA A 10 -42.75 -5.28 19.47
N PRO A 11 -43.50 -5.17 20.58
CA PRO A 11 -42.91 -5.00 21.90
C PRO A 11 -42.76 -6.40 22.53
N CYS A 12 -41.55 -6.96 22.46
CA CYS A 12 -41.22 -8.19 23.19
C CYS A 12 -40.44 -7.84 24.46
N GLY A 13 -41.18 -7.84 25.57
CA GLY A 13 -40.77 -8.58 26.77
C GLY A 13 -39.69 -7.97 27.66
N GLU A 14 -39.96 -6.80 28.24
CA GLU A 14 -39.28 -6.38 29.46
C GLU A 14 -39.96 -7.05 30.67
N ALA A 15 -39.73 -8.36 30.79
CA ALA A 15 -40.20 -9.16 31.92
C ALA A 15 -39.21 -9.06 33.08
N LEU A 16 -39.54 -8.18 34.02
CA LEU A 16 -39.46 -8.40 35.48
C LEU A 16 -38.44 -9.47 35.94
N LEU A 17 -37.21 -9.03 36.20
CA LEU A 17 -36.33 -9.66 37.18
C LEU A 17 -36.15 -8.71 38.37
N THR A 18 -37.25 -8.37 39.03
CA THR A 18 -37.26 -7.98 40.45
C THR A 18 -37.06 -9.23 41.29
N ALA A 19 -35.86 -9.80 41.26
CA ALA A 19 -35.45 -10.80 42.23
C ALA A 19 -35.10 -10.07 43.52
N GLY A 20 -35.79 -10.45 44.61
CA GLY A 20 -35.64 -9.88 45.93
C GLY A 20 -34.18 -9.85 46.39
N PHE A 21 -33.73 -8.65 46.73
CA PHE A 21 -32.45 -8.35 47.33
C PHE A 21 -32.45 -8.95 48.75
N LEU A 22 -31.84 -10.12 48.93
CA LEU A 22 -31.57 -10.71 50.24
C LEU A 22 -30.26 -10.10 50.79
N PRO A 23 -30.30 -9.25 51.82
CA PRO A 23 -29.09 -8.71 52.45
C PRO A 23 -28.44 -9.81 53.29
N GLY A 24 -27.27 -10.29 52.88
CA GLY A 24 -26.48 -11.24 53.66
C GLY A 24 -25.67 -12.26 52.88
N CYS A 25 -25.68 -12.23 51.55
CA CYS A 25 -24.91 -13.19 50.75
C CYS A 25 -23.51 -12.64 50.45
N GLU A 26 -22.46 -13.23 51.07
CA GLU A 26 -21.04 -12.89 50.82
C GLU A 26 -20.63 -13.05 49.34
N ILE A 27 -21.43 -13.73 48.53
CA ILE A 27 -21.27 -13.89 47.08
C ILE A 27 -21.36 -12.53 46.34
N TRP A 28 -22.09 -11.55 46.88
CA TRP A 28 -22.21 -10.23 46.23
C TRP A 28 -20.89 -9.43 46.29
N SER A 29 -20.10 -9.62 47.35
CA SER A 29 -18.78 -8.99 47.50
C SER A 29 -17.78 -9.55 46.48
N LEU A 30 -17.84 -10.85 46.21
CA LEU A 30 -17.04 -11.50 45.16
C LEU A 30 -17.47 -11.09 43.74
N CYS A 31 -18.77 -10.93 43.46
CA CYS A 31 -19.23 -10.42 42.16
C CYS A 31 -18.84 -8.96 41.91
N LEU A 32 -18.84 -8.11 42.95
CA LEU A 32 -18.40 -6.72 42.83
C LEU A 32 -16.88 -6.61 42.64
N LEU A 33 -16.08 -7.47 43.31
CA LEU A 33 -14.64 -7.56 43.07
C LEU A 33 -14.30 -8.09 41.68
N PHE A 34 -15.04 -9.10 41.18
CA PHE A 34 -14.79 -9.67 39.85
C PHE A 34 -15.15 -8.69 38.72
N ARG A 35 -16.20 -7.87 38.91
CA ARG A 35 -16.57 -6.79 37.98
C ARG A 35 -15.59 -5.60 38.03
N ALA A 36 -14.93 -5.37 39.16
CA ALA A 36 -13.86 -4.36 39.28
C ALA A 36 -12.54 -4.81 38.62
N VAL A 37 -12.23 -6.11 38.63
CA VAL A 37 -11.00 -6.66 38.03
C VAL A 37 -11.09 -6.85 36.52
N THR A 38 -12.29 -7.10 35.97
CA THR A 38 -12.49 -7.29 34.52
C THR A 38 -12.75 -6.00 33.74
N GLY A 39 -12.92 -4.86 34.43
CA GLY A 39 -13.16 -3.54 33.81
C GLY A 39 -11.92 -2.65 33.67
N ALA A 40 -10.75 -3.08 34.15
CA ALA A 40 -9.51 -2.34 33.98
C ALA A 40 -8.93 -2.62 32.59
N SER A 41 -9.44 -1.91 31.56
CA SER A 41 -8.73 -1.75 30.29
C SER A 41 -7.27 -1.41 30.62
N MET A 42 -6.33 -2.19 30.08
CA MET A 42 -4.92 -1.95 30.35
C MET A 42 -4.57 -0.51 29.92
N PRO A 43 -4.01 0.33 30.81
CA PRO A 43 -3.62 1.69 30.48
C PRO A 43 -2.54 1.64 29.40
N GLY A 44 -2.95 1.85 28.15
CA GLY A 44 -2.08 1.69 26.98
C GLY A 44 -2.82 1.20 25.72
N GLN A 45 -3.93 0.46 25.86
CA GLN A 45 -4.71 0.03 24.69
C GLN A 45 -5.41 1.21 23.99
N ASP A 46 -5.95 2.16 24.77
CA ASP A 46 -6.61 3.35 24.24
C ASP A 46 -5.62 4.27 23.48
N GLU A 47 -4.37 4.32 23.92
CA GLU A 47 -3.33 5.16 23.28
C GLU A 47 -2.89 4.58 21.92
N ILE A 48 -2.78 3.25 21.82
CA ILE A 48 -2.47 2.57 20.55
C ILE A 48 -3.64 2.73 19.57
N ALA A 49 -4.88 2.57 20.03
CA ALA A 49 -6.06 2.78 19.18
C ALA A 49 -6.15 4.22 18.67
N ARG A 50 -5.82 5.20 19.52
CA ARG A 50 -5.74 6.63 19.17
C ARG A 50 -4.66 6.90 18.12
N GLN A 51 -3.44 6.39 18.30
CA GLN A 51 -2.35 6.54 17.33
C GLN A 51 -2.67 5.91 15.97
N LEU A 52 -3.32 4.75 15.96
CA LEU A 52 -3.71 4.07 14.71
C LEU A 52 -4.80 4.85 13.96
N ALA A 53 -5.78 5.40 14.68
CA ALA A 53 -6.82 6.25 14.12
C ALA A 53 -6.24 7.56 13.55
N GLU A 54 -5.31 8.19 14.25
CA GLU A 54 -4.60 9.40 13.80
C GLU A 54 -3.75 9.12 12.56
N SER A 55 -3.04 7.99 12.52
CA SER A 55 -2.25 7.57 11.35
C SER A 55 -3.14 7.31 10.14
N ARG A 56 -4.30 6.64 10.33
CA ARG A 56 -5.29 6.41 9.27
C ARG A 56 -5.90 7.72 8.77
N ALA A 57 -6.19 8.67 9.67
CA ALA A 57 -6.70 9.98 9.30
C ALA A 57 -5.67 10.79 8.51
N ALA A 58 -4.39 10.75 8.90
CA ALA A 58 -3.31 11.39 8.16
C ALA A 58 -3.10 10.77 6.77
N LEU A 59 -3.15 9.43 6.66
CA LEU A 59 -3.09 8.72 5.38
C LEU A 59 -4.31 9.02 4.50
N ALA A 60 -5.52 9.02 5.07
CA ALA A 60 -6.73 9.40 4.36
C ALA A 60 -6.67 10.87 3.91
N GLN A 61 -6.12 11.77 4.72
CA GLN A 61 -5.96 13.17 4.34
C GLN A 61 -4.89 13.38 3.25
N ALA A 62 -3.81 12.58 3.26
CA ALA A 62 -2.80 12.58 2.20
C ALA A 62 -3.31 11.97 0.88
N THR A 63 -4.22 10.98 0.96
CA THR A 63 -4.77 10.29 -0.22
C THR A 63 -6.09 10.87 -0.74
N ALA A 64 -6.88 11.55 0.09
CA ALA A 64 -8.17 12.15 -0.26
C ALA A 64 -8.05 13.55 -0.88
N SER A 65 -6.85 14.02 -1.23
CA SER A 65 -6.70 15.32 -1.91
C SER A 65 -5.68 15.36 -3.04
N PRO A 66 -5.80 14.51 -4.08
CA PRO A 66 -5.24 14.82 -5.39
C PRO A 66 -6.21 15.59 -6.30
N GLU A 67 -7.46 15.84 -5.88
CA GLU A 67 -8.49 16.40 -6.77
C GLU A 67 -8.31 17.88 -7.14
N ASP A 68 -7.36 18.62 -6.54
CA ASP A 68 -7.14 20.05 -6.83
C ASP A 68 -5.68 20.46 -7.08
N HIS A 69 -4.75 19.51 -7.22
CA HIS A 69 -3.49 19.82 -7.89
C HIS A 69 -3.75 19.83 -9.39
N GLN A 70 -4.34 20.93 -9.87
CA GLN A 70 -4.16 21.39 -11.24
C GLN A 70 -2.65 21.55 -11.46
N ALA A 71 -1.97 20.45 -11.77
CA ALA A 71 -0.56 20.47 -12.13
C ALA A 71 -0.46 21.48 -13.27
N GLN A 72 0.15 22.63 -12.99
CA GLN A 72 0.26 23.66 -14.02
C GLN A 72 1.08 23.06 -15.16
N PRO A 73 0.73 23.37 -16.43
CA PRO A 73 1.52 22.93 -17.56
C PRO A 73 2.99 23.29 -17.35
N VAL A 74 3.87 22.31 -17.55
CA VAL A 74 5.31 22.45 -17.31
C VAL A 74 6.00 22.55 -18.65
N THR A 75 6.70 23.66 -18.89
CA THR A 75 7.49 23.86 -20.11
C THR A 75 8.97 23.79 -19.78
N ALA A 76 9.69 22.90 -20.47
CA ALA A 76 11.15 22.85 -20.44
C ALA A 76 11.72 23.15 -21.83
N GLU A 77 12.93 23.71 -21.84
CA GLU A 77 13.61 24.15 -23.04
C GLU A 77 14.99 23.51 -23.13
N SER A 78 15.46 23.27 -24.36
CA SER A 78 16.80 22.78 -24.66
C SER A 78 17.42 23.57 -25.81
N ALA A 79 18.71 23.36 -26.05
CA ALA A 79 19.46 24.02 -27.12
C ALA A 79 19.32 25.56 -27.13
N ARG A 80 19.35 26.20 -25.95
CA ARG A 80 19.19 27.66 -25.80
C ARG A 80 17.83 28.17 -26.33
N GLY A 81 16.76 27.43 -26.07
CA GLY A 81 15.39 27.80 -26.45
C GLY A 81 15.02 27.48 -27.90
N LEU A 82 15.88 26.75 -28.63
CA LEU A 82 15.55 26.29 -29.98
C LEU A 82 14.49 25.19 -29.98
N ILE A 83 14.42 24.42 -28.89
CA ILE A 83 13.45 23.34 -28.73
C ILE A 83 12.80 23.51 -27.37
N SER A 84 11.47 23.51 -27.32
CA SER A 84 10.71 23.51 -26.07
C SER A 84 9.61 22.45 -26.09
N VAL A 85 9.41 21.81 -24.94
CA VAL A 85 8.42 20.76 -24.72
C VAL A 85 7.55 21.19 -23.55
N THR A 86 6.23 21.17 -23.74
CA THR A 86 5.24 21.48 -22.72
C THR A 86 4.45 20.22 -22.38
N LEU A 87 4.50 19.82 -21.12
CA LEU A 87 3.67 18.79 -20.54
C LEU A 87 2.40 19.43 -19.97
N GLY A 88 1.25 18.85 -20.28
CA GLY A 88 -0.03 19.23 -19.70
C GLY A 88 -0.15 18.80 -18.23
N ALA A 89 -1.24 19.21 -17.59
CA ALA A 89 -1.55 18.83 -16.21
C ALA A 89 -1.64 17.31 -16.02
N ASP A 90 -2.14 16.61 -17.04
CA ASP A 90 -2.25 15.15 -17.13
C ASP A 90 -0.89 14.45 -17.25
N GLY A 91 0.21 15.20 -17.46
CA GLY A 91 1.55 14.65 -17.69
C GLY A 91 1.78 14.19 -19.12
N ARG A 92 0.87 14.46 -20.04
CA ARG A 92 1.02 14.16 -21.46
C ARG A 92 1.64 15.34 -22.19
N VAL A 93 2.23 15.07 -23.34
CA VAL A 93 2.85 16.09 -24.19
C VAL A 93 1.76 16.89 -24.88
N GLU A 94 1.59 18.15 -24.47
CA GLU A 94 0.62 19.06 -25.05
C GLU A 94 1.18 19.76 -26.29
N ARG A 95 2.43 20.22 -26.20
CA ARG A 95 3.08 20.99 -27.27
C ARG A 95 4.57 20.70 -27.34
N ILE A 96 5.07 20.51 -28.56
CA ILE A 96 6.48 20.54 -28.88
C ILE A 96 6.68 21.69 -29.86
N LYS A 97 7.65 22.57 -29.59
CA LYS A 97 8.02 23.67 -30.47
C LYS A 97 9.48 23.53 -30.85
N VAL A 98 9.76 23.60 -32.15
CA VAL A 98 11.12 23.58 -32.69
C VAL A 98 11.28 24.82 -33.55
N GLU A 99 12.26 25.67 -33.22
CA GLU A 99 12.57 26.87 -33.98
C GLU A 99 13.18 26.50 -35.36
N PRO A 100 12.95 27.30 -36.42
CA PRO A 100 13.47 27.01 -37.77
C PRO A 100 14.99 26.79 -37.83
N LYS A 101 15.74 27.35 -36.88
CA LYS A 101 17.19 27.12 -36.76
C LYS A 101 17.52 25.70 -36.31
N GLY A 102 16.73 25.11 -35.42
CA GLY A 102 16.93 23.72 -34.98
C GLY A 102 16.79 22.72 -36.14
N PHE A 103 15.86 22.97 -37.07
CA PHE A 103 15.70 22.13 -38.27
C PHE A 103 16.90 22.16 -39.22
N LYS A 104 17.71 23.21 -39.19
CA LYS A 104 18.92 23.30 -40.03
C LYS A 104 20.07 22.45 -39.51
N GLU A 105 20.06 22.12 -38.21
CA GLU A 105 21.09 21.28 -37.58
C GLU A 105 20.87 19.78 -37.88
N GLY A 106 19.65 19.38 -38.27
CA GLY A 106 19.32 18.01 -38.69
C GLY A 106 18.47 17.22 -37.69
N SER A 107 18.11 15.99 -38.07
CA SER A 107 17.22 15.13 -37.26
C SER A 107 17.84 14.72 -35.94
N ASP A 108 19.13 14.42 -35.92
CA ASP A 108 19.81 13.89 -34.73
C ASP A 108 19.86 14.96 -33.63
N PHE A 109 20.11 16.21 -34.01
CA PHE A 109 20.05 17.36 -33.13
C PHE A 109 18.66 17.54 -32.51
N ILE A 110 17.60 17.43 -33.33
CA ILE A 110 16.22 17.53 -32.83
C ILE A 110 15.91 16.39 -31.86
N ALA A 111 16.25 15.15 -32.22
CA ALA A 111 15.98 13.97 -31.41
C ALA A 111 16.63 14.07 -30.02
N GLU A 112 17.91 14.42 -29.98
CA GLU A 112 18.68 14.59 -28.74
C GLU A 112 18.07 15.69 -27.86
N HIS A 113 17.80 16.87 -28.42
CA HIS A 113 17.33 18.00 -27.64
C HIS A 113 15.85 17.90 -27.24
N VAL A 114 15.01 17.21 -28.01
CA VAL A 114 13.64 16.86 -27.60
C VAL A 114 13.67 15.88 -26.42
N GLN A 115 14.54 14.86 -26.47
CA GLN A 115 14.71 13.92 -25.34
C GLN A 115 15.15 14.67 -24.07
N LEU A 116 16.14 15.57 -24.17
CA LEU A 116 16.62 16.36 -23.04
C LEU A 116 15.52 17.26 -22.47
N ALA A 117 14.82 18.02 -23.32
CA ALA A 117 13.72 18.88 -22.88
C ALA A 117 12.58 18.09 -22.24
N MET A 118 12.25 16.91 -22.79
CA MET A 118 11.22 16.03 -22.22
C MET A 118 11.59 15.53 -20.83
N ASN A 119 12.83 15.02 -20.66
CA ASN A 119 13.30 14.52 -19.38
C ASN A 119 13.36 15.64 -18.31
N ASP A 120 13.73 16.85 -18.72
CA ASP A 120 13.68 18.03 -17.84
C ASP A 120 12.25 18.41 -17.46
N ALA A 121 11.30 18.38 -18.42
CA ALA A 121 9.89 18.65 -18.13
C ALA A 121 9.29 17.61 -17.16
N LEU A 122 9.61 16.33 -17.34
CA LEU A 122 9.20 15.27 -16.42
C LEU A 122 9.79 15.47 -15.02
N ALA A 123 11.07 15.84 -14.93
CA ALA A 123 11.73 16.12 -13.65
C ALA A 123 11.20 17.38 -12.96
N GLN A 124 10.82 18.42 -13.71
CA GLN A 124 10.16 19.60 -13.15
C GLN A 124 8.76 19.27 -12.65
N ARG A 125 8.00 18.46 -13.40
CA ARG A 125 6.67 18.00 -12.98
C ARG A 125 6.75 17.14 -11.72
N SER A 126 7.72 16.22 -11.61
CA SER A 126 7.87 15.38 -10.41
C SER A 126 8.14 16.21 -9.15
N LYS A 127 8.91 17.30 -9.28
CA LYS A 127 9.13 18.28 -8.21
C LYS A 127 7.84 19.01 -7.82
N MET A 128 7.03 19.41 -8.80
CA MET A 128 5.80 20.16 -8.56
C MET A 128 4.67 19.33 -7.96
N VAL A 129 4.52 18.07 -8.38
CA VAL A 129 3.46 17.18 -7.90
C VAL A 129 3.77 16.68 -6.47
N GLY A 130 4.88 17.10 -5.87
CA GLY A 130 5.26 16.66 -4.53
C GLY A 130 5.63 15.18 -4.47
N THR A 131 5.73 14.51 -5.63
CA THR A 131 6.38 13.19 -5.76
C THR A 131 7.90 13.25 -5.54
N ASP A 132 8.39 14.42 -5.12
CA ASP A 132 9.73 14.65 -4.55
C ASP A 132 9.81 14.24 -3.07
N GLU A 133 8.78 13.59 -2.50
CA GLU A 133 9.09 12.56 -1.50
C GLU A 133 10.02 11.59 -2.23
N PRO A 134 11.34 11.64 -1.95
CA PRO A 134 12.34 10.99 -2.77
C PRO A 134 11.85 9.58 -2.93
N VAL A 135 11.53 9.14 -4.16
CA VAL A 135 10.98 7.79 -4.44
C VAL A 135 11.69 6.87 -3.49
N PRO A 136 11.04 6.43 -2.40
CA PRO A 136 11.79 6.06 -1.20
C PRO A 136 12.71 4.96 -1.65
N ASP A 137 14.02 5.21 -1.51
CA ASP A 137 15.03 4.47 -2.26
C ASP A 137 14.69 3.00 -2.07
N LEU A 138 14.25 2.35 -3.16
CA LEU A 138 13.65 1.03 -3.05
C LEU A 138 14.69 0.06 -2.48
N GLY A 139 15.98 0.36 -2.66
CA GLY A 139 17.09 -0.26 -1.94
C GLY A 139 16.97 -0.05 -0.43
N SER A 140 16.93 1.19 0.05
CA SER A 140 16.72 1.52 1.47
C SER A 140 15.42 0.97 2.08
N ILE A 141 14.31 0.92 1.35
CA ILE A 141 13.06 0.31 1.84
C ILE A 141 13.24 -1.20 1.95
N ASN A 142 13.85 -1.84 0.95
CA ASN A 142 14.10 -3.27 0.98
C ASN A 142 15.08 -3.64 2.10
N GLU A 143 16.12 -2.83 2.33
CA GLU A 143 17.02 -2.95 3.47
C GLU A 143 16.29 -2.75 4.80
N SER A 144 15.39 -1.76 4.89
CA SER A 144 14.58 -1.50 6.09
C SER A 144 13.60 -2.65 6.36
N MET A 145 12.93 -3.18 5.32
CA MET A 145 12.06 -4.34 5.44
C MET A 145 12.85 -5.59 5.82
N ALA A 146 14.02 -5.81 5.23
CA ALA A 146 14.90 -6.92 5.59
C ALA A 146 15.37 -6.80 7.05
N ALA A 147 15.72 -5.60 7.51
CA ALA A 147 16.09 -5.34 8.90
C ALA A 147 14.91 -5.53 9.86
N ILE A 148 13.69 -5.11 9.49
CA ILE A 148 12.46 -5.34 10.27
C ILE A 148 12.15 -6.84 10.35
N GLN A 149 12.24 -7.57 9.24
CA GLN A 149 12.03 -9.02 9.21
C GLN A 149 13.07 -9.76 10.07
N ASP A 150 14.35 -9.38 9.99
CA ASP A 150 15.41 -9.99 10.80
C ASP A 150 15.24 -9.67 12.29
N SER A 151 14.93 -8.43 12.63
CA SER A 151 14.60 -8.02 14.00
C SER A 151 13.40 -8.80 14.55
N SER A 152 12.33 -8.93 13.76
CA SER A 152 11.13 -9.69 14.11
C SER A 152 11.42 -11.17 14.33
N LEU A 153 12.26 -11.79 13.47
CA LEU A 153 12.69 -13.18 13.64
C LEU A 153 13.46 -13.38 14.94
N ARG A 154 14.41 -12.49 15.26
CA ARG A 154 15.16 -12.56 16.52
C ARG A 154 14.25 -12.37 17.73
N GLN A 155 13.33 -11.41 17.68
CA GLN A 155 12.38 -11.16 18.77
C GLN A 155 11.44 -12.35 18.98
N PHE A 156 10.97 -12.97 17.89
CA PHE A 156 10.14 -14.17 17.94
C PHE A 156 10.90 -15.38 18.49
N GLN A 157 12.17 -15.56 18.12
CA GLN A 157 13.04 -16.60 18.69
C GLN A 157 13.29 -16.38 20.18
N ALA A 158 13.53 -15.14 20.62
CA ALA A 158 13.70 -14.81 22.03
C ALA A 158 12.42 -15.07 22.84
N MET A 159 11.27 -14.69 22.30
CA MET A 159 9.96 -14.99 22.89
C MET A 159 9.72 -16.50 22.98
N SER A 160 9.97 -17.24 21.90
CA SER A 160 9.82 -18.70 21.85
C SER A 160 10.74 -19.38 22.87
N ALA A 161 12.00 -18.95 22.99
CA ALA A 161 12.94 -19.46 23.99
C ALA A 161 12.45 -19.19 25.43
N SER A 162 11.86 -18.02 25.69
CA SER A 162 11.26 -17.70 26.98
C SER A 162 10.06 -18.61 27.29
N ILE A 163 9.18 -18.85 26.32
CA ILE A 163 8.05 -19.77 26.45
C ILE A 163 8.55 -21.19 26.73
N THR A 164 9.53 -21.69 25.96
CA THR A 164 10.13 -23.01 26.18
C THR A 164 10.78 -23.12 27.55
N GLN A 165 11.42 -22.05 28.05
CA GLN A 165 12.01 -22.04 29.39
C GLN A 165 10.93 -22.09 30.48
N VAL A 166 9.82 -21.38 30.32
CA VAL A 166 8.67 -21.44 31.23
C VAL A 166 8.01 -22.81 31.17
N MET A 167 7.75 -23.33 29.97
CA MET A 167 7.19 -24.67 29.74
C MET A 167 8.11 -25.78 30.27
N GLY A 168 9.45 -25.64 30.19
CA GLY A 168 10.39 -26.59 30.79
C GLY A 168 10.42 -26.56 32.32
N LYS A 169 10.09 -25.42 32.94
CA LYS A 169 9.90 -25.33 34.39
C LYS A 169 8.57 -25.96 34.83
N LEU A 170 7.51 -25.84 34.02
CA LEU A 170 6.19 -26.42 34.29
C LEU A 170 6.11 -27.92 33.94
N GLY A 171 6.68 -28.32 32.81
CA GLY A 171 6.70 -29.68 32.25
C GLY A 171 7.58 -30.65 33.03
N ARG A 172 8.47 -30.16 33.91
CA ARG A 172 9.12 -31.01 34.93
C ARG A 172 8.12 -31.67 35.90
N ARG A 173 6.83 -31.31 35.83
CA ARG A 173 5.76 -31.87 36.66
C ARG A 173 4.63 -32.54 35.87
N GLN A 174 4.59 -32.46 34.54
CA GLN A 174 3.47 -32.98 33.77
C GLN A 174 3.94 -33.50 32.41
N GLU A 175 3.88 -34.82 32.26
CA GLU A 175 4.16 -35.58 31.04
C GLU A 175 3.04 -35.30 30.02
N VAL A 176 3.08 -34.13 29.37
CA VAL A 176 2.12 -33.74 28.34
C VAL A 176 2.62 -34.21 26.98
N ARG A 177 1.85 -35.16 26.44
CA ARG A 177 2.00 -35.81 25.14
C ARG A 177 2.01 -34.76 24.01
N MET A 178 3.08 -34.75 23.22
CA MET A 178 3.33 -33.79 22.14
C MET A 178 2.30 -33.93 21.01
N PHE A 179 1.47 -32.91 20.82
CA PHE A 179 0.58 -32.73 19.68
C PHE A 179 0.48 -31.22 19.43
N GLY A 180 1.33 -30.66 18.57
CA GLY A 180 1.28 -29.22 18.25
C GLY A 180 2.53 -28.62 17.58
N GLU A 181 3.71 -29.23 17.76
CA GLU A 181 4.96 -28.66 17.26
C GLU A 181 5.05 -28.66 15.71
N GLU A 182 4.58 -29.74 15.06
CA GLU A 182 4.56 -29.82 13.59
C GLU A 182 3.58 -28.84 12.93
N GLN A 183 2.44 -28.56 13.57
CA GLN A 183 1.47 -27.60 13.02
C GLN A 183 2.01 -26.17 13.05
N ILE A 184 2.71 -25.78 14.12
CA ILE A 184 3.32 -24.46 14.24
C ILE A 184 4.44 -24.30 13.19
N ALA A 185 5.27 -25.33 12.99
CA ALA A 185 6.30 -25.33 11.96
C ALA A 185 5.72 -25.18 10.54
N GLN A 186 4.62 -25.87 10.23
CA GLN A 186 3.93 -25.74 8.94
C GLN A 186 3.31 -24.35 8.74
N GLN A 187 2.67 -23.78 9.77
CA GLN A 187 2.08 -22.44 9.68
C GLN A 187 3.14 -21.34 9.48
N LEU A 188 4.30 -21.44 10.15
CA LEU A 188 5.43 -20.53 9.95
C LEU A 188 6.05 -20.66 8.55
N ALA A 189 6.18 -21.89 8.04
CA ALA A 189 6.68 -22.13 6.68
C ALA A 189 5.75 -21.51 5.62
N ALA A 190 4.44 -21.73 5.73
CA ALA A 190 3.45 -21.16 4.82
C ALA A 190 3.41 -19.62 4.87
N THR A 191 3.55 -19.04 6.06
CA THR A 191 3.62 -17.58 6.23
C THR A 191 4.88 -17.01 5.59
N ARG A 192 6.03 -17.68 5.75
CA ARG A 192 7.30 -17.27 5.13
C ARG A 192 7.25 -17.36 3.61
N GLU A 193 6.65 -18.42 3.06
CA GLU A 193 6.41 -18.56 1.62
C GLU A 193 5.60 -17.37 1.09
N THR A 194 4.48 -17.05 1.76
CA THR A 194 3.58 -15.95 1.37
C THR A 194 4.26 -14.58 1.44
N LEU A 195 5.11 -14.34 2.45
CA LEU A 195 5.88 -13.10 2.57
C LEU A 195 7.06 -13.03 1.60
N SER A 196 7.66 -14.17 1.24
CA SER A 196 8.73 -14.25 0.23
C SER A 196 8.20 -14.06 -1.20
N GLN A 197 6.94 -14.41 -1.41
CA GLN A 197 6.15 -14.04 -2.58
C GLN A 197 5.50 -12.65 -2.43
N GLY A 198 5.95 -11.88 -1.42
CA GLY A 198 5.51 -10.50 -1.20
C GLY A 198 5.51 -9.73 -2.51
N PRO A 199 4.57 -8.78 -2.69
CA PRO A 199 4.27 -8.17 -3.98
C PRO A 199 5.59 -7.68 -4.58
N THR A 200 6.11 -8.41 -5.56
CA THR A 200 7.21 -7.98 -6.39
C THR A 200 6.79 -6.65 -6.95
N SER A 201 7.36 -5.59 -6.36
CA SER A 201 7.04 -4.17 -6.52
C SER A 201 5.93 -3.91 -7.53
N ALA A 202 4.69 -3.82 -7.05
CA ALA A 202 3.57 -3.38 -7.87
C ALA A 202 3.96 -2.04 -8.52
N GLY A 203 4.25 -2.06 -9.81
CA GLY A 203 4.63 -0.88 -10.60
C GLY A 203 6.10 -0.77 -11.02
N ALA A 204 7.00 -1.70 -10.69
CA ALA A 204 8.34 -1.69 -11.26
C ALA A 204 8.29 -2.21 -12.70
N GLN A 205 8.30 -1.30 -13.67
CA GLN A 205 8.44 -1.62 -15.08
C GLN A 205 9.72 -2.46 -15.29
N THR A 206 9.58 -3.73 -15.64
CA THR A 206 10.74 -4.65 -15.78
C THR A 206 11.41 -4.58 -17.14
N GLU A 207 10.72 -4.04 -18.14
CA GLU A 207 11.22 -3.95 -19.52
C GLU A 207 11.07 -2.53 -20.08
N PRO A 208 12.07 -2.00 -20.81
CA PRO A 208 11.94 -0.73 -21.50
C PRO A 208 10.78 -0.75 -22.51
N ILE A 209 9.95 0.28 -22.49
CA ILE A 209 8.84 0.45 -23.44
C ILE A 209 9.43 1.00 -24.73
N LYS A 210 9.12 0.35 -25.86
CA LYS A 210 9.57 0.77 -27.19
C LYS A 210 8.37 1.11 -28.02
N THR A 211 8.28 2.37 -28.43
CA THR A 211 7.23 2.84 -29.34
C THR A 211 7.83 3.27 -30.66
N GLU A 212 7.05 3.13 -31.72
CA GLU A 212 7.42 3.52 -33.07
C GLU A 212 6.37 4.47 -33.63
N ALA A 213 6.82 5.56 -34.25
CA ALA A 213 5.97 6.54 -34.92
C ALA A 213 6.41 6.73 -36.37
N ALA A 214 5.51 7.28 -37.19
CA ALA A 214 5.74 7.53 -38.62
C ALA A 214 6.23 6.28 -39.38
N ASP A 215 5.53 5.15 -39.24
CA ASP A 215 5.87 3.88 -39.91
C ASP A 215 7.28 3.36 -39.57
N GLY A 216 7.68 3.44 -38.29
CA GLY A 216 8.98 2.97 -37.81
C GLY A 216 10.15 3.91 -38.10
N ARG A 217 9.89 5.10 -38.66
CA ARG A 217 10.91 6.12 -38.95
C ARG A 217 11.42 6.83 -37.69
N ILE A 218 10.62 6.83 -36.63
CA ILE A 218 10.96 7.39 -35.31
C ILE A 218 10.81 6.26 -34.29
N LYS A 219 11.88 5.95 -33.57
CA LYS A 219 11.87 4.96 -32.49
C LYS A 219 12.14 5.66 -31.17
N ILE A 220 11.23 5.48 -30.22
CA ILE A 220 11.29 6.08 -28.89
C ILE A 220 11.38 4.95 -27.90
N THR A 221 12.31 5.04 -26.95
CA THR A 221 12.45 4.08 -25.86
C THR A 221 12.27 4.82 -24.55
N LEU A 222 11.38 4.32 -23.71
CA LEU A 222 11.17 4.79 -22.34
C LEU A 222 11.75 3.73 -21.39
N GLY A 223 12.82 4.12 -20.71
CA GLY A 223 13.54 3.29 -19.76
C GLY A 223 12.67 2.89 -18.58
N THR A 224 13.10 1.85 -17.86
CA THR A 224 12.43 1.34 -16.66
C THR A 224 12.43 2.35 -15.50
N ASP A 225 13.33 3.34 -15.55
CA ASP A 225 13.41 4.47 -14.63
C ASP A 225 12.41 5.59 -14.95
N GLY A 226 11.61 5.43 -16.01
CA GLY A 226 10.68 6.45 -16.48
C GLY A 226 11.34 7.62 -17.23
N ARG A 227 12.61 7.47 -17.64
CA ARG A 227 13.30 8.46 -18.49
C ARG A 227 13.33 8.00 -19.93
N PHE A 228 13.24 8.95 -20.86
CA PHE A 228 13.43 8.66 -22.27
C PHE A 228 14.92 8.43 -22.57
N GLU A 229 15.20 7.31 -23.24
CA GLU A 229 16.48 6.99 -23.87
C GLU A 229 16.66 7.78 -25.19
N PRO A 230 17.85 7.72 -25.83
CA PRO A 230 18.08 8.38 -27.11
C PRO A 230 17.04 8.03 -28.18
N ILE A 231 16.31 9.05 -28.64
CA ILE A 231 15.31 8.92 -29.71
C ILE A 231 16.07 8.68 -31.03
N LYS A 232 15.72 7.63 -31.76
CA LYS A 232 16.33 7.33 -33.06
C LYS A 232 15.40 7.76 -34.18
N MET A 233 15.93 8.54 -35.11
CA MET A 233 15.18 9.05 -36.26
C MET A 233 15.90 8.71 -37.56
N THR A 234 15.12 8.36 -38.58
CA THR A 234 15.66 8.19 -39.94
C THR A 234 15.58 9.51 -40.71
N LEU A 235 16.47 9.72 -41.66
CA LEU A 235 16.43 10.90 -42.56
C LEU A 235 15.10 11.02 -43.32
N SER A 236 14.40 9.90 -43.53
CA SER A 236 13.08 9.88 -44.17
C SER A 236 11.99 10.54 -43.32
N ALA A 237 12.18 10.68 -42.01
CA ALA A 237 11.24 11.40 -41.15
C ALA A 237 11.21 12.91 -41.45
N LEU A 238 12.32 13.48 -41.93
CA LEU A 238 12.43 14.91 -42.25
C LEU A 238 11.72 15.30 -43.56
N LYS A 239 11.41 14.33 -44.43
CA LYS A 239 10.86 14.60 -45.76
C LYS A 239 9.43 15.14 -45.74
N ASP A 240 8.68 14.85 -44.68
CA ASP A 240 7.27 15.24 -44.56
C ASP A 240 7.09 16.68 -44.06
N GLY A 241 8.20 17.36 -43.76
CA GLY A 241 8.22 18.73 -43.27
C GLY A 241 8.32 18.83 -41.74
N PRO A 242 8.68 20.02 -41.23
CA PRO A 242 8.91 20.24 -39.80
C PRO A 242 7.66 20.05 -38.96
N GLU A 243 6.49 20.47 -39.45
CA GLU A 243 5.21 20.35 -38.72
C GLU A 243 4.79 18.89 -38.57
N ALA A 244 4.90 18.10 -39.64
CA ALA A 244 4.58 16.68 -39.61
C ALA A 244 5.50 15.92 -38.64
N LEU A 245 6.80 16.25 -38.64
CA LEU A 245 7.77 15.65 -37.73
C LEU A 245 7.40 15.89 -36.26
N VAL A 246 7.06 17.13 -35.91
CA VAL A 246 6.70 17.53 -34.55
C VAL A 246 5.44 16.81 -34.07
N GLU A 247 4.42 16.69 -34.91
CA GLU A 247 3.20 15.95 -34.59
C GLU A 247 3.47 14.45 -34.40
N GLN A 248 4.30 13.84 -35.25
CA GLN A 248 4.67 12.42 -35.11
C GLN A 248 5.50 12.15 -33.85
N LEU A 249 6.41 13.05 -33.49
CA LEU A 249 7.14 12.99 -32.21
C LEU A 249 6.19 13.07 -31.02
N LYS A 250 5.24 14.02 -31.04
CA LYS A 250 4.25 14.17 -29.97
C LYS A 250 3.40 12.90 -29.81
N LEU A 251 2.94 12.32 -30.92
CA LEU A 251 2.17 11.07 -30.90
C LEU A 251 2.97 9.92 -30.30
N GLY A 252 4.20 9.69 -30.77
CA GLY A 252 5.04 8.58 -30.28
C GLY A 252 5.46 8.71 -28.82
N LEU A 253 5.68 9.95 -28.34
CA LEU A 253 5.99 10.23 -26.94
C LEU A 253 4.77 9.99 -26.04
N ASN A 254 3.59 10.44 -26.46
CA ASN A 254 2.35 10.19 -25.72
C ASN A 254 2.00 8.70 -25.68
N ASP A 255 2.17 7.98 -26.79
CA ASP A 255 1.97 6.52 -26.83
C ASP A 255 2.89 5.79 -25.84
N ALA A 256 4.17 6.20 -25.73
CA ALA A 256 5.08 5.62 -24.74
C ALA A 256 4.63 5.89 -23.28
N LEU A 257 4.12 7.09 -23.01
CA LEU A 257 3.59 7.46 -21.69
C LEU A 257 2.29 6.72 -21.36
N ASP A 258 1.42 6.54 -22.35
CA ASP A 258 0.18 5.78 -22.20
C ASP A 258 0.48 4.31 -21.93
N GLN A 259 1.35 3.69 -22.73
CA GLN A 259 1.80 2.30 -22.50
C GLN A 259 2.46 2.13 -21.13
N ARG A 260 3.22 3.13 -20.66
CA ARG A 260 3.75 3.11 -19.29
C ARG A 260 2.65 3.12 -18.26
N THR A 261 1.64 3.97 -18.46
CA THR A 261 0.47 4.04 -17.58
C THR A 261 -0.31 2.72 -17.58
N GLU A 262 -0.45 2.07 -18.73
CA GLU A 262 -1.05 0.75 -18.85
C GLU A 262 -0.22 -0.35 -18.16
N MET A 263 1.11 -0.35 -18.33
CA MET A 263 2.02 -1.34 -17.76
C MET A 263 2.23 -1.22 -16.25
N ILE A 264 2.34 0.02 -15.74
CA ILE A 264 2.36 0.29 -14.29
C ILE A 264 0.99 -0.06 -13.67
N GLY A 265 0.00 -0.30 -14.52
CA GLY A 265 -1.35 -0.65 -14.19
C GLY A 265 -2.21 0.58 -14.36
N ALA A 266 -3.27 0.42 -15.17
CA ALA A 266 -4.53 1.08 -14.86
C ALA A 266 -4.68 1.05 -13.33
N PRO A 267 -4.92 2.21 -12.67
CA PRO A 267 -4.84 2.35 -11.22
C PRO A 267 -5.48 1.11 -10.61
N ALA A 268 -4.66 0.27 -9.95
CA ALA A 268 -5.13 -0.99 -9.38
C ALA A 268 -6.49 -0.69 -8.74
N PRO A 269 -7.59 -1.35 -9.18
CA PRO A 269 -8.96 -0.87 -8.99
C PRO A 269 -9.05 -0.35 -7.57
N VAL A 270 -9.12 0.98 -7.43
CA VAL A 270 -8.78 1.73 -6.20
C VAL A 270 -9.17 0.85 -5.05
N ALA A 271 -8.17 0.21 -4.42
CA ALA A 271 -8.43 -0.96 -3.60
C ALA A 271 -9.49 -0.52 -2.60
N ASP A 272 -10.70 -1.07 -2.73
CA ASP A 272 -11.88 -0.47 -2.11
C ASP A 272 -11.54 -0.27 -0.63
N PRO A 273 -11.36 1.00 -0.18
CA PRO A 273 -10.84 1.26 1.14
C PRO A 273 -11.79 0.70 2.19
N GLU A 274 -13.08 0.58 1.84
CA GLU A 274 -14.09 -0.07 2.64
C GLU A 274 -13.85 -1.59 2.71
N ALA A 275 -13.67 -2.28 1.58
CA ALA A 275 -13.33 -3.71 1.56
C ALA A 275 -12.00 -4.03 2.27
N MET A 276 -11.00 -3.17 2.15
CA MET A 276 -9.71 -3.33 2.83
C MET A 276 -9.85 -3.10 4.34
N ASN A 277 -10.60 -2.07 4.76
CA ASN A 277 -10.93 -1.86 6.17
C ASN A 277 -11.75 -3.02 6.74
N GLN A 278 -12.71 -3.58 5.98
CA GLN A 278 -13.49 -4.75 6.39
C GLN A 278 -12.60 -5.98 6.55
N ARG A 279 -11.65 -6.22 5.64
CA ARG A 279 -10.65 -7.31 5.79
C ARG A 279 -9.78 -7.11 7.03
N LEU A 280 -9.31 -5.88 7.27
CA LEU A 280 -8.47 -5.56 8.41
C LEU A 280 -9.23 -5.70 9.74
N ALA A 281 -10.49 -5.24 9.79
CA ALA A 281 -11.39 -5.46 10.92
C ALA A 281 -11.62 -6.96 11.17
N GLY A 282 -11.87 -7.74 10.11
CA GLY A 282 -12.02 -9.19 10.22
C GLY A 282 -10.76 -9.90 10.76
N LEU A 283 -9.57 -9.45 10.36
CA LEU A 283 -8.29 -9.97 10.89
C LEU A 283 -8.10 -9.61 12.38
N GLN A 284 -8.45 -8.39 12.78
CA GLN A 284 -8.39 -7.97 14.17
C GLN A 284 -9.37 -8.76 15.04
N ASP A 285 -10.60 -8.94 14.57
CA ASP A 285 -11.63 -9.74 15.26
C ASP A 285 -11.22 -11.21 15.38
N ALA A 286 -10.68 -11.79 14.31
CA ALA A 286 -10.17 -13.16 14.33
C ALA A 286 -9.01 -13.30 15.34
N SER A 287 -8.09 -12.33 15.38
CA SER A 287 -6.97 -12.33 16.32
C SER A 287 -7.44 -12.17 17.78
N LEU A 288 -8.42 -11.31 18.03
CA LEU A 288 -9.05 -11.15 19.35
C LEU A 288 -9.72 -12.44 19.83
N ARG A 289 -10.49 -13.11 18.96
CA ARG A 289 -11.10 -14.41 19.29
C ARG A 289 -10.04 -15.46 19.59
N GLN A 290 -9.00 -15.56 18.76
CA GLN A 290 -7.90 -16.51 18.99
C GLN A 290 -7.20 -16.25 20.34
N PHE A 291 -7.03 -14.99 20.73
CA PHE A 291 -6.44 -14.63 22.01
C PHE A 291 -7.35 -14.97 23.19
N GLN A 292 -8.67 -14.78 23.04
CA GLN A 292 -9.67 -15.16 24.04
C GLN A 292 -9.71 -16.69 24.22
N ASP A 293 -9.71 -17.45 23.13
CA ASP A 293 -9.68 -18.92 23.16
C ASP A 293 -8.41 -19.44 23.85
N MET A 294 -7.26 -18.84 23.53
CA MET A 294 -5.99 -19.15 24.19
C MET A 294 -6.02 -18.82 25.69
N SER A 295 -6.59 -17.66 26.06
CA SER A 295 -6.71 -17.25 27.46
C SER A 295 -7.65 -18.17 28.26
N ALA A 296 -8.76 -18.59 27.67
CA ALA A 296 -9.68 -19.55 28.27
C ALA A 296 -9.02 -20.92 28.50
N SER A 297 -8.26 -21.41 27.50
CA SER A 297 -7.48 -22.64 27.61
C SER A 297 -6.45 -22.58 28.75
N ILE A 298 -5.72 -21.47 28.87
CA ILE A 298 -4.77 -21.25 29.99
C ILE A 298 -5.52 -21.24 31.33
N GLY A 299 -6.66 -20.56 31.39
CA GLY A 299 -7.50 -20.51 32.60
C GLY A 299 -7.97 -21.91 33.04
N GLU A 300 -8.37 -22.76 32.10
CA GLU A 300 -8.78 -24.13 32.37
C GLU A 300 -7.61 -24.98 32.91
N VAL A 301 -6.42 -24.85 32.31
CA VAL A 301 -5.20 -25.52 32.80
C VAL A 301 -4.85 -25.08 34.23
N MET A 302 -4.91 -23.77 34.51
CA MET A 302 -4.62 -23.24 35.86
C MET A 302 -5.67 -23.67 36.89
N SER A 303 -6.94 -23.74 36.51
CA SER A 303 -8.02 -24.25 37.36
C SER A 303 -7.81 -25.73 37.71
N LYS A 304 -7.47 -26.57 36.73
CA LYS A 304 -7.14 -27.99 36.95
C LYS A 304 -5.94 -28.18 37.87
N LEU A 305 -4.91 -27.33 37.77
CA LEU A 305 -3.74 -27.38 38.64
C LEU A 305 -4.04 -26.98 40.09
N ASN A 306 -4.97 -26.04 40.31
CA ASN A 306 -5.31 -25.54 41.64
C ASN A 306 -6.41 -26.36 42.35
N GLY A 307 -7.28 -27.04 41.61
CA GLY A 307 -8.43 -27.80 42.16
C GLY A 307 -8.19 -29.29 42.47
N GLY A 308 -7.01 -29.84 42.15
CA GLY A 308 -6.69 -31.26 42.29
C GLY A 308 -5.99 -31.68 43.59
N ARG A 309 -6.44 -31.21 44.76
CA ARG A 309 -5.99 -31.72 46.08
C ARG A 309 -7.12 -32.42 46.81
#